data_AF-A0A7Y7TJE1-F1
#
_entry.id   AF-A0A7Y7TJE1-F1
#
_cell.length_a   1.000
_cell.length_b   1.000
_cell.length_c   1.000
_cell.angle_alpha   90.00
_cell.angle_beta   90.00
_cell.angle_gamma   90.00
#
_symmetry.space_group_name_H-M   'P 1'
#
loop_
_entity.id
_entity.type
_entity.pdbx_description
1 polymer ?
#
loop_
_entity_poly.entity_id
_entity_poly.type
_entity_poly.pdbx_seq_one_letter_code
_entity_poly.pdbx_strand_id
1 'polypeptide(L)'
;MNTKFENLAENPLDGVMVSISRKIKYADINIERMEKNNPDGVLTHLIEDTKQKRDAYTGNLSTSKMNEAIRIAYTSELAEITDEFRRTVSKFEGLVKSVFDKKSLVYLMFYPHGIEEYHKSNQAQIPILMDKIIDLNQTYASQLGTMVYHDLFHDQKNRYTNAYSLQKQAGGTVINTSTVKEILWKELKKQLYKNMLTIVLYNIDNPKLMLSYFEPSLLRFRHHKTDDTTNATYKLQIPALSSKAAEISFSVDDTLLIINNGAKSIFYCGAATAEGDQSKPTLIEIPVGEEAEVTAVSLGAPANKFIIFVNKDASEEAEVEIALI
;
A
#
# COMPACT_ATOMS: atom_id res chain seq x y z
N MET A 1 -33.48 0.43 -25.07
CA MET A 1 -33.87 0.55 -23.64
C MET A 1 -33.28 1.85 -23.09
N ASN A 2 -33.99 2.50 -22.17
CA ASN A 2 -34.00 3.95 -21.95
C ASN A 2 -32.82 4.42 -21.07
N THR A 3 -31.58 4.24 -21.54
CA THR A 3 -30.32 4.50 -20.82
C THR A 3 -30.21 5.91 -20.22
N LYS A 4 -30.92 6.91 -20.77
CA LYS A 4 -30.87 8.29 -20.25
C LYS A 4 -31.45 8.45 -18.84
N PHE A 5 -32.48 7.67 -18.48
CA PHE A 5 -33.08 7.76 -17.13
C PHE A 5 -32.32 6.92 -16.11
N GLU A 6 -31.77 5.78 -16.52
CA GLU A 6 -30.92 4.93 -15.68
C GLU A 6 -29.67 5.70 -15.24
N ASN A 7 -29.02 6.42 -16.16
CA ASN A 7 -27.84 7.24 -15.87
C ASN A 7 -28.12 8.42 -14.92
N LEU A 8 -29.37 8.90 -14.79
CA LEU A 8 -29.73 9.95 -13.83
C LEU A 8 -29.84 9.42 -12.40
N ALA A 9 -30.05 8.12 -12.23
CA ALA A 9 -30.09 7.47 -10.91
C ALA A 9 -28.70 7.05 -10.42
N GLU A 10 -27.72 6.98 -11.31
CA GLU A 10 -26.34 6.64 -10.97
C GLU A 10 -25.69 7.74 -10.13
N ASN A 11 -24.91 7.34 -9.12
CA ASN A 11 -24.15 8.28 -8.33
C ASN A 11 -22.98 8.81 -9.17
N PRO A 12 -22.95 10.12 -9.50
CA PRO A 12 -21.87 10.66 -10.32
C PRO A 12 -20.49 10.54 -9.64
N LEU A 13 -20.45 10.33 -8.33
CA LEU A 13 -19.22 10.11 -7.56
C LEU A 13 -18.65 8.70 -7.70
N ASP A 14 -19.37 7.74 -8.28
CA ASP A 14 -18.91 6.34 -8.34
C ASP A 14 -17.73 6.11 -9.29
N GLY A 15 -17.54 6.98 -10.30
CA GLY A 15 -16.40 6.93 -11.23
C GLY A 15 -15.28 7.94 -10.94
N VAL A 16 -15.37 8.72 -9.86
CA VAL A 16 -14.41 9.79 -9.57
C VAL A 16 -13.14 9.19 -8.95
N MET A 17 -12.02 9.29 -9.68
CA MET A 17 -10.70 9.03 -9.13
C MET A 17 -10.09 10.31 -8.59
N VAL A 18 -10.04 10.36 -7.26
CA VAL A 18 -9.42 11.43 -6.51
C VAL A 18 -8.65 10.81 -5.35
N SER A 19 -7.53 11.42 -5.03
CA SER A 19 -6.71 11.11 -3.86
C SER A 19 -7.51 11.13 -2.56
N ILE A 20 -7.03 10.42 -1.54
CA ILE A 20 -7.69 10.36 -0.22
C ILE A 20 -7.85 11.76 0.38
N SER A 21 -6.81 12.62 0.29
CA SER A 21 -6.88 14.01 0.74
C SER A 21 -8.01 14.77 0.07
N ARG A 22 -8.18 14.63 -1.25
CA ARG A 22 -9.29 15.29 -1.96
C ARG A 22 -10.66 14.75 -1.61
N LYS A 23 -10.81 13.43 -1.39
CA LYS A 23 -12.07 12.84 -0.91
C LYS A 23 -12.52 13.48 0.40
N ILE A 24 -11.61 13.57 1.36
CA ILE A 24 -11.85 14.18 2.66
C ILE A 24 -12.18 15.67 2.49
N LYS A 25 -11.33 16.40 1.76
CA LYS A 25 -11.52 17.83 1.49
C LYS A 25 -12.86 18.14 0.81
N TYR A 26 -13.30 17.30 -0.12
CA TYR A 26 -14.60 17.46 -0.77
C TYR A 26 -15.76 17.30 0.22
N ALA A 27 -15.71 16.30 1.09
CA ALA A 27 -16.71 16.11 2.13
C ALA A 27 -16.71 17.28 3.14
N ASP A 28 -15.53 17.74 3.55
CA ASP A 28 -15.37 18.86 4.49
C ASP A 28 -15.95 20.15 3.92
N ILE A 29 -15.60 20.50 2.68
CA ILE A 29 -16.15 21.68 2.01
C ILE A 29 -17.66 21.57 1.84
N ASN A 30 -18.19 20.38 1.52
CA ASN A 30 -19.64 20.20 1.44
C ASN A 30 -20.32 20.45 2.80
N ILE A 31 -19.76 19.91 3.90
CA ILE A 31 -20.25 20.15 5.26
C ILE A 31 -20.24 21.66 5.58
N GLU A 32 -19.09 22.32 5.44
CA GLU A 32 -18.92 23.75 5.74
C GLU A 32 -19.90 24.62 4.93
N ARG A 33 -20.07 24.31 3.65
CA ARG A 33 -20.98 25.05 2.76
C ARG A 33 -22.44 24.79 3.08
N MET A 34 -22.82 23.56 3.45
CA MET A 34 -24.18 23.28 3.93
C MET A 34 -24.46 24.03 5.23
N GLU A 35 -23.54 24.02 6.20
CA GLU A 35 -23.68 24.75 7.46
C GLU A 35 -23.89 26.25 7.24
N LYS A 36 -23.07 26.85 6.38
CA LYS A 36 -23.18 28.27 6.03
C LYS A 36 -24.53 28.64 5.41
N ASN A 37 -25.12 27.73 4.63
CA ASN A 37 -26.35 27.98 3.89
C ASN A 37 -27.56 27.25 4.50
N ASN A 38 -27.57 27.04 5.82
CA ASN A 38 -28.63 26.36 6.56
C ASN A 38 -29.23 27.23 7.69
N PRO A 39 -29.68 28.48 7.42
CA PRO A 39 -30.18 29.38 8.46
C PRO A 39 -31.43 28.82 9.17
N ASP A 40 -32.28 28.10 8.43
CA ASP A 40 -33.54 27.54 8.94
C ASP A 40 -33.42 26.10 9.46
N GLY A 41 -32.21 25.54 9.47
CA GLY A 41 -31.96 24.19 10.01
C GLY A 41 -32.44 23.03 9.12
N VAL A 42 -32.94 23.29 7.91
CA VAL A 42 -33.49 22.28 6.98
C VAL A 42 -32.45 21.21 6.58
N LEU A 43 -31.17 21.57 6.48
CA LEU A 43 -30.07 20.67 6.10
C LEU A 43 -29.38 20.01 7.31
N THR A 44 -29.82 20.26 8.55
CA THR A 44 -29.12 19.83 9.77
C THR A 44 -28.90 18.31 9.80
N HIS A 45 -29.93 17.52 9.47
CA HIS A 45 -29.80 16.07 9.45
C HIS A 45 -28.79 15.58 8.40
N LEU A 46 -28.71 16.22 7.23
CA LEU A 46 -27.74 15.86 6.18
C LEU A 46 -26.32 16.18 6.62
N ILE A 47 -26.13 17.33 7.28
CA ILE A 47 -24.84 17.75 7.83
C ILE A 47 -24.36 16.71 8.85
N GLU A 48 -25.23 16.32 9.79
CA GLU A 48 -24.92 15.33 10.84
C GLU A 48 -24.60 13.95 10.24
N ASP A 49 -25.44 13.43 9.34
CA ASP A 49 -25.21 12.18 8.63
C ASP A 49 -23.85 12.19 7.88
N THR A 50 -23.52 13.31 7.25
CA THR A 50 -22.28 13.45 6.46
C THR A 50 -21.06 13.50 7.37
N LYS A 51 -21.12 14.26 8.48
CA LYS A 51 -20.08 14.28 9.51
C LYS A 51 -19.82 12.88 10.04
N GLN A 52 -20.87 12.15 10.44
CA GLN A 52 -20.73 10.80 10.97
C GLN A 52 -20.03 9.86 9.98
N LYS A 53 -20.42 9.88 8.70
CA LYS A 53 -19.81 9.02 7.67
C LYS A 53 -18.37 9.42 7.34
N ARG A 54 -18.08 10.72 7.32
CA ARG A 54 -16.73 11.27 7.13
C ARG A 54 -15.81 10.90 8.29
N ASP A 55 -16.28 11.01 9.53
CA ASP A 55 -15.53 10.65 10.73
C ASP A 55 -15.28 9.14 10.81
N ALA A 56 -16.27 8.32 10.45
CA ALA A 56 -16.09 6.88 10.32
C ALA A 56 -14.99 6.53 9.28
N TYR A 57 -15.02 7.18 8.11
CA TYR A 57 -14.03 6.98 7.06
C TYR A 57 -12.60 7.37 7.49
N THR A 58 -12.44 8.57 8.07
CA THR A 58 -11.13 9.07 8.52
C THR A 58 -10.60 8.34 9.75
N GLY A 59 -11.47 7.93 10.66
CA GLY A 59 -11.13 7.05 11.78
C GLY A 59 -10.57 5.70 11.31
N ASN A 60 -11.23 5.08 10.33
CA ASN A 60 -10.73 3.84 9.73
C ASN A 60 -9.38 4.01 9.01
N LEU A 61 -9.15 5.15 8.35
CA LEU A 61 -7.85 5.45 7.73
C LEU A 61 -6.71 5.43 8.75
N SER A 62 -6.94 6.02 9.93
CA SER A 62 -5.96 6.02 11.03
C SER A 62 -5.68 4.60 11.53
N THR A 63 -6.73 3.80 11.74
CA THR A 63 -6.60 2.38 12.11
C THR A 63 -5.86 1.58 11.04
N SER A 64 -6.15 1.81 9.77
CA SER A 64 -5.46 1.14 8.66
C SER A 64 -3.96 1.43 8.66
N LYS A 65 -3.55 2.68 8.91
CA LYS A 65 -2.13 3.05 9.01
C LYS A 65 -1.45 2.39 10.20
N MET A 66 -2.12 2.35 11.36
CA MET A 66 -1.60 1.66 12.54
C MET A 66 -1.40 0.17 12.30
N ASN A 67 -2.37 -0.51 11.69
CA ASN A 67 -2.28 -1.93 11.37
C ASN A 67 -1.15 -2.23 10.36
N GLU A 68 -0.94 -1.34 9.40
CA GLU A 68 0.16 -1.45 8.45
C GLU A 68 1.52 -1.34 9.16
N ALA A 69 1.70 -0.35 10.04
CA ALA A 69 2.92 -0.20 10.84
C ALA A 69 3.19 -1.44 11.72
N ILE A 70 2.15 -2.03 12.32
CA ILE A 70 2.25 -3.27 13.10
C ILE A 70 2.71 -4.44 12.21
N ARG A 71 2.15 -4.57 11.01
CA ARG A 71 2.55 -5.61 10.04
C ARG A 71 4.03 -5.49 9.66
N ILE A 72 4.48 -4.27 9.41
CA ILE A 72 5.89 -3.98 9.09
C ILE A 72 6.79 -4.34 10.28
N ALA A 73 6.41 -3.96 11.51
CA ALA A 73 7.16 -4.28 12.71
C ALA A 73 7.36 -5.80 12.89
N TYR A 74 6.30 -6.60 12.78
CA TYR A 74 6.41 -8.06 12.88
C TYR A 74 7.20 -8.69 11.73
N THR A 75 7.14 -8.10 10.53
CA THR A 75 7.95 -8.54 9.40
C THR A 75 9.44 -8.31 9.66
N SER A 76 9.79 -7.15 10.23
CA SER A 76 11.15 -6.82 10.64
C SER A 76 11.66 -7.75 11.75
N GLU A 77 10.84 -7.99 12.78
CA GLU A 77 11.19 -8.90 13.88
C GLU A 77 11.46 -10.32 13.36
N LEU A 78 10.63 -10.82 12.44
CA LEU A 78 10.83 -12.15 11.85
C LEU A 78 12.13 -12.23 11.04
N ALA A 79 12.47 -11.18 10.30
CA ALA A 79 13.74 -11.08 9.57
C ALA A 79 14.93 -11.09 10.54
N GLU A 80 14.86 -10.33 11.63
CA GLU A 80 15.90 -10.28 12.66
C GLU A 80 16.13 -11.66 13.30
N ILE A 81 15.06 -12.37 13.68
CA ILE A 81 15.15 -13.72 14.24
C ILE A 81 15.75 -14.70 13.23
N THR A 82 15.39 -14.57 11.95
CA THR A 82 15.93 -15.41 10.87
C THR A 82 17.43 -15.21 10.71
N ASP A 83 17.90 -13.95 10.74
CA ASP A 83 19.32 -13.64 10.65
C ASP A 83 20.08 -14.03 11.91
N GLU A 84 19.46 -13.90 13.08
CA GLU A 84 20.00 -14.40 14.34
C GLU A 84 20.22 -15.91 14.28
N PHE A 85 19.23 -16.67 13.80
CA PHE A 85 19.33 -18.11 13.58
C PHE A 85 20.50 -18.45 12.64
N ARG A 86 20.59 -17.81 11.47
CA ARG A 86 21.69 -18.04 10.51
C ARG A 86 23.07 -17.78 11.12
N ARG A 87 23.21 -16.71 11.91
CA ARG A 87 24.45 -16.42 12.65
C ARG A 87 24.75 -17.48 13.71
N THR A 88 23.74 -17.94 14.44
CA THR A 88 23.91 -19.01 15.46
C THR A 88 24.34 -20.33 14.80
N VAL A 89 23.70 -20.72 13.70
CA VAL A 89 24.10 -21.89 12.91
C VAL A 89 25.55 -21.77 12.44
N SER A 90 25.97 -20.59 11.99
CA SER A 90 27.36 -20.35 11.56
C SER A 90 28.38 -20.55 12.66
N LYS A 91 28.08 -20.08 13.88
CA LYS A 91 28.94 -20.32 15.04
C LYS A 91 28.94 -21.80 15.44
N PHE A 92 27.77 -22.43 15.40
CA PHE A 92 27.60 -23.83 15.77
C PHE A 92 28.30 -24.79 14.79
N GLU A 93 28.36 -24.46 13.50
CA GLU A 93 29.13 -25.24 12.51
C GLU A 93 30.61 -25.38 12.93
N GLY A 94 31.21 -24.31 13.47
CA GLY A 94 32.58 -24.35 13.98
C GLY A 94 32.77 -25.40 15.08
N LEU A 95 31.81 -25.48 16.01
CA LEU A 95 31.80 -26.51 17.06
C LEU A 95 31.60 -27.91 16.46
N VAL A 96 30.58 -28.10 15.63
CA VAL A 96 30.29 -29.40 14.99
C VAL A 96 31.52 -29.89 14.21
N LYS A 97 32.17 -29.02 13.43
CA LYS A 97 33.38 -29.35 12.66
C LYS A 97 34.57 -29.70 13.54
N SER A 98 34.68 -29.12 14.73
CA SER A 98 35.78 -29.41 15.67
C SER A 98 35.63 -30.79 16.33
N VAL A 99 34.39 -31.25 16.52
CA VAL A 99 34.06 -32.55 17.12
C VAL A 99 33.96 -33.65 16.05
N PHE A 100 33.31 -33.33 14.94
CA PHE A 100 33.03 -34.22 13.82
C PHE A 100 33.72 -33.64 12.57
N ASP A 101 34.72 -34.35 12.04
CA ASP A 101 35.41 -33.91 10.81
C ASP A 101 34.40 -33.59 9.69
N LYS A 102 34.75 -32.64 8.81
CA LYS A 102 33.85 -32.15 7.75
C LYS A 102 33.37 -33.26 6.80
N LYS A 103 34.13 -34.35 6.68
CA LYS A 103 33.78 -35.51 5.84
C LYS A 103 33.02 -36.60 6.60
N SER A 104 32.83 -36.44 7.91
CA SER A 104 32.11 -37.41 8.74
C SER A 104 30.63 -37.44 8.38
N LEU A 105 30.01 -38.62 8.56
CA LEU A 105 28.57 -38.79 8.36
C LEU A 105 27.78 -37.84 9.25
N VAL A 106 28.20 -37.66 10.50
CA VAL A 106 27.50 -36.79 11.47
C VAL A 106 27.53 -35.33 11.02
N TYR A 107 28.68 -34.81 10.59
CA TYR A 107 28.75 -33.44 10.06
C TYR A 107 27.80 -33.27 8.85
N LEU A 108 27.76 -34.24 7.93
CA LEU A 108 26.88 -34.19 6.76
C LEU A 108 25.39 -34.33 7.12
N MET A 109 25.03 -34.88 8.28
CA MET A 109 23.65 -34.87 8.77
C MET A 109 23.22 -33.46 9.21
N PHE A 110 24.09 -32.72 9.89
CA PHE A 110 23.84 -31.32 10.22
C PHE A 110 23.82 -30.45 8.97
N TYR A 111 24.80 -30.63 8.07
CA TYR A 111 25.04 -29.76 6.92
C TYR A 111 25.12 -30.53 5.58
N PRO A 112 24.02 -31.16 5.09
CA PRO A 112 24.02 -31.94 3.85
C PRO A 112 24.50 -31.17 2.62
N HIS A 113 24.17 -29.88 2.56
CA HIS A 113 24.59 -28.96 1.50
C HIS A 113 25.54 -27.88 2.02
N GLY A 114 26.25 -28.17 3.11
CA GLY A 114 27.03 -27.18 3.84
C GLY A 114 26.14 -26.14 4.52
N ILE A 115 26.78 -25.09 5.04
CA ILE A 115 26.07 -24.01 5.73
C ILE A 115 25.17 -23.16 4.81
N GLU A 116 25.45 -23.19 3.50
CA GLU A 116 24.69 -22.45 2.49
C GLU A 116 23.20 -22.82 2.47
N GLU A 117 22.83 -24.04 2.89
CA GLU A 117 21.44 -24.47 3.07
C GLU A 117 20.65 -23.51 3.96
N TYR A 118 21.28 -23.04 5.04
CA TYR A 118 20.67 -22.16 6.04
C TYR A 118 20.68 -20.69 5.59
N HIS A 119 21.73 -20.26 4.90
CA HIS A 119 21.81 -18.89 4.38
C HIS A 119 20.82 -18.65 3.24
N LYS A 120 20.59 -19.66 2.40
CA LYS A 120 19.68 -19.59 1.23
C LYS A 120 18.27 -20.07 1.52
N SER A 121 17.96 -20.48 2.74
CA SER A 121 16.62 -20.97 3.07
C SER A 121 15.59 -19.85 3.02
N ASN A 122 14.43 -20.16 2.44
CA ASN A 122 13.26 -19.29 2.47
C ASN A 122 12.49 -19.44 3.80
N GLN A 123 11.50 -18.57 4.00
CA GLN A 123 10.69 -18.50 5.23
C GLN A 123 9.95 -19.82 5.57
N ALA A 124 9.60 -20.64 4.57
CA ALA A 124 8.95 -21.94 4.80
C ALA A 124 9.95 -23.01 5.26
N GLN A 125 11.21 -22.88 4.87
CA GLN A 125 12.28 -23.84 5.20
C GLN A 125 12.90 -23.58 6.58
N ILE A 126 12.99 -22.33 7.02
CA ILE A 126 13.57 -21.96 8.32
C ILE A 126 13.08 -22.83 9.50
N PRO A 127 11.76 -23.00 9.76
CA PRO A 127 11.31 -23.81 10.89
C PRO A 127 11.73 -25.28 10.77
N ILE A 128 11.76 -25.83 9.56
CA ILE A 128 12.21 -27.22 9.30
C ILE A 128 13.71 -27.36 9.62
N LEU A 129 14.51 -26.36 9.25
CA LEU A 129 15.94 -26.34 9.55
C LEU A 129 16.24 -26.14 11.04
N MET A 130 15.42 -25.35 11.74
CA MET A 130 15.47 -25.23 13.20
C MET A 130 15.17 -26.58 13.86
N ASP A 131 14.13 -27.29 13.42
CA ASP A 131 13.81 -28.62 13.95
C ASP A 131 14.94 -29.62 13.72
N LYS A 132 15.45 -29.68 12.49
CA LYS A 132 16.59 -30.53 12.14
C LYS A 132 17.77 -30.29 13.08
N ILE A 133 18.14 -29.03 13.31
CA ILE A 133 19.33 -28.72 14.10
C ILE A 133 19.12 -28.96 15.60
N ILE A 134 17.91 -28.73 16.12
CA ILE A 134 17.53 -29.06 17.50
C ILE A 134 17.64 -30.57 17.73
N ASP A 135 17.00 -31.37 16.87
CA ASP A 135 16.96 -32.83 16.99
C ASP A 135 18.38 -33.43 16.92
N LEU A 136 19.20 -32.97 15.98
CA LEU A 136 20.57 -33.45 15.84
C LEU A 136 21.45 -33.00 17.01
N ASN A 137 21.26 -31.77 17.52
CA ASN A 137 22.01 -31.30 18.69
C ASN A 137 21.65 -32.12 19.93
N GLN A 138 20.37 -32.42 20.14
CA GLN A 138 19.92 -33.31 21.21
C GLN A 138 20.51 -34.73 21.06
N THR A 139 20.51 -35.27 19.84
CA THR A 139 21.02 -36.61 19.54
C THR A 139 22.52 -36.75 19.83
N TYR A 140 23.30 -35.72 19.49
CA TYR A 140 24.76 -35.71 19.64
C TYR A 140 25.25 -34.87 20.83
N ALA A 141 24.37 -34.55 21.77
CA ALA A 141 24.65 -33.68 22.90
C ALA A 141 25.84 -34.16 23.74
N SER A 142 25.96 -35.47 23.96
CA SER A 142 27.04 -36.06 24.77
C SER A 142 28.42 -35.85 24.16
N GLN A 143 28.52 -35.83 22.83
CA GLN A 143 29.76 -35.63 22.09
C GLN A 143 30.08 -34.14 21.91
N LEU A 144 29.05 -33.32 21.69
CA LEU A 144 29.20 -31.86 21.58
C LEU A 144 29.57 -31.20 22.91
N GLY A 145 29.29 -31.87 24.04
CA GLY A 145 29.68 -31.43 25.37
C GLY A 145 28.89 -30.20 25.89
N THR A 146 27.85 -29.78 25.19
CA THR A 146 27.03 -28.63 25.56
C THR A 146 25.59 -28.73 25.02
N MET A 147 24.62 -28.46 25.89
CA MET A 147 23.20 -28.30 25.52
C MET A 147 22.84 -26.83 25.25
N VAL A 148 23.78 -25.90 25.43
CA VAL A 148 23.51 -24.45 25.29
C VAL A 148 22.98 -24.10 23.90
N TYR A 149 23.51 -24.73 22.86
CA TYR A 149 23.03 -24.51 21.49
C TYR A 149 21.65 -25.12 21.24
N HIS A 150 21.31 -26.23 21.91
CA HIS A 150 19.98 -26.83 21.79
C HIS A 150 18.93 -25.86 22.33
N ASP A 151 19.13 -25.35 23.55
CA ASP A 151 18.19 -24.43 24.19
C ASP A 151 18.10 -23.11 23.43
N LEU A 152 19.23 -22.61 22.90
CA LEU A 152 19.25 -21.43 22.06
C LEU A 152 18.45 -21.61 20.77
N PHE A 153 18.62 -22.72 20.06
CA PHE A 153 17.82 -22.98 18.86
C PHE A 153 16.34 -23.18 19.18
N HIS A 154 16.02 -23.79 20.32
CA HIS A 154 14.65 -23.95 20.78
C HIS A 154 13.99 -22.61 21.11
N ASP A 155 14.69 -21.69 21.78
CA ASP A 155 14.21 -20.32 22.03
C ASP A 155 13.99 -19.56 20.70
N GLN A 156 14.96 -19.61 19.80
CA GLN A 156 14.85 -18.98 18.48
C GLN A 156 13.66 -19.52 17.68
N LYS A 157 13.40 -20.84 17.72
CA LYS A 157 12.23 -21.45 17.09
C LYS A 157 10.91 -20.96 17.70
N ASN A 158 10.84 -20.87 19.03
CA ASN A 158 9.64 -20.36 19.71
C ASN A 158 9.36 -18.91 19.33
N ARG A 159 10.40 -18.06 19.36
CA ARG A 159 10.32 -16.65 18.94
C ARG A 159 9.90 -16.54 17.48
N TYR A 160 10.51 -17.30 16.58
CA TYR A 160 10.16 -17.34 15.16
C TYR A 160 8.70 -17.72 14.94
N THR A 161 8.23 -18.79 15.59
CA THR A 161 6.85 -19.29 15.44
C THR A 161 5.84 -18.25 15.93
N ASN A 162 6.14 -17.58 17.05
CA ASN A 162 5.29 -16.51 17.57
C ASN A 162 5.26 -15.30 16.63
N ALA A 163 6.43 -14.79 16.22
CA ALA A 163 6.54 -13.66 15.31
C ALA A 163 5.85 -13.94 13.95
N TYR A 164 5.98 -15.15 13.42
CA TYR A 164 5.32 -15.56 12.18
C TYR A 164 3.80 -15.61 12.32
N SER A 165 3.29 -16.10 13.46
CA SER A 165 1.85 -16.09 13.75
C SER A 165 1.30 -14.66 13.83
N LEU A 166 2.01 -13.78 14.55
CA LEU A 166 1.65 -12.35 14.67
C LEU A 166 1.69 -11.63 13.33
N GLN A 167 2.72 -11.87 12.51
CA GLN A 167 2.81 -11.33 11.15
C GLN A 167 1.60 -11.74 10.30
N LYS A 168 1.20 -13.01 10.34
CA LYS A 168 0.02 -13.51 9.63
C LYS A 168 -1.28 -12.86 10.10
N GLN A 169 -1.46 -12.74 11.42
CA GLN A 169 -2.63 -12.09 12.00
C GLN A 169 -2.71 -10.63 11.56
N ALA A 170 -1.60 -9.89 11.64
CA ALA A 170 -1.52 -8.51 11.19
C ALA A 170 -1.84 -8.37 9.69
N GLY A 171 -1.33 -9.28 8.85
CA GLY A 171 -1.69 -9.33 7.43
C GLY A 171 -3.20 -9.49 7.19
N GLY A 172 -3.85 -10.38 7.95
CA GLY A 172 -5.31 -10.53 7.91
C GLY A 172 -6.06 -9.26 8.35
N THR A 173 -5.57 -8.58 9.39
CA THR A 173 -6.17 -7.31 9.86
C THR A 173 -6.07 -6.20 8.81
N VAL A 174 -4.94 -6.07 8.12
CA VAL A 174 -4.76 -5.06 7.05
C VAL A 174 -5.73 -5.27 5.88
N ILE A 175 -5.93 -6.52 5.46
CA ILE A 175 -6.90 -6.88 4.40
C ILE A 175 -8.32 -6.46 4.83
N ASN A 176 -8.70 -6.75 6.07
CA ASN A 176 -9.99 -6.39 6.60
C ASN A 176 -10.18 -4.88 6.67
N THR A 177 -9.18 -4.11 7.15
CA THR A 177 -9.30 -2.66 7.19
C THR A 177 -9.34 -2.02 5.82
N SER A 178 -8.63 -2.56 4.82
CA SER A 178 -8.75 -2.09 3.44
C SER A 178 -10.16 -2.28 2.88
N THR A 179 -10.76 -3.45 3.12
CA THR A 179 -12.16 -3.73 2.72
C THR A 179 -13.14 -2.76 3.40
N VAL A 180 -12.99 -2.55 4.71
CA VAL A 180 -13.85 -1.62 5.47
C VAL A 180 -13.69 -0.19 4.97
N LYS A 181 -12.46 0.25 4.66
CA LYS A 181 -12.18 1.57 4.06
C LYS A 181 -12.97 1.80 2.78
N GLU A 182 -13.01 0.82 1.87
CA GLU A 182 -13.75 0.91 0.61
C GLU A 182 -15.27 0.99 0.84
N ILE A 183 -15.79 0.19 1.77
CA ILE A 183 -17.22 0.22 2.16
C ILE A 183 -17.58 1.60 2.72
N LEU A 184 -16.79 2.12 3.66
CA LEU A 184 -17.03 3.43 4.27
C LEU A 184 -16.96 4.57 3.24
N TRP A 185 -16.01 4.50 2.29
CA TRP A 185 -15.97 5.46 1.18
C TRP A 185 -17.24 5.40 0.33
N LYS A 186 -17.72 4.19 0.00
CA LYS A 186 -18.97 4.01 -0.76
C LYS A 186 -20.17 4.60 -0.03
N GLU A 187 -20.26 4.41 1.29
CA GLU A 187 -21.34 4.98 2.10
C GLU A 187 -21.26 6.51 2.21
N LEU A 188 -20.06 7.08 2.31
CA LEU A 188 -19.84 8.53 2.25
C LEU A 188 -20.24 9.09 0.89
N LYS A 189 -19.85 8.45 -0.22
CA LYS A 189 -20.27 8.86 -1.58
C LYS A 189 -21.78 8.86 -1.75
N LYS A 190 -22.47 7.82 -1.25
CA LYS A 190 -23.94 7.78 -1.28
C LYS A 190 -24.55 8.94 -0.50
N GLN A 191 -23.99 9.30 0.65
CA GLN A 191 -24.47 10.44 1.42
C GLN A 191 -24.25 11.76 0.68
N LEU A 192 -23.06 11.99 0.13
CA LEU A 192 -22.76 13.19 -0.64
C LEU A 192 -23.70 13.31 -1.86
N TYR A 193 -24.05 12.19 -2.48
CA TYR A 193 -25.05 12.18 -3.55
C TYR A 193 -26.47 12.49 -3.04
N LYS A 194 -26.89 11.92 -1.91
CA LYS A 194 -28.15 12.28 -1.24
C LYS A 194 -28.21 13.78 -0.94
N ASN A 195 -27.13 14.34 -0.39
CA ASN A 195 -27.04 15.79 -0.14
C ASN A 195 -27.24 16.58 -1.43
N MET A 196 -26.58 16.16 -2.53
CA MET A 196 -26.71 16.83 -3.83
C MET A 196 -28.15 16.81 -4.33
N LEU A 197 -28.81 15.65 -4.32
CA LEU A 197 -30.20 15.51 -4.74
C LEU A 197 -31.15 16.36 -3.89
N THR A 198 -30.97 16.37 -2.57
CA THR A 198 -31.80 17.17 -1.67
C THR A 198 -31.59 18.67 -1.90
N ILE A 199 -30.36 19.13 -2.10
CA ILE A 199 -30.08 20.54 -2.36
C ILE A 199 -30.65 20.95 -3.73
N VAL A 200 -30.56 20.09 -4.75
CA VAL A 200 -31.23 20.32 -6.04
C VAL A 200 -32.74 20.48 -5.84
N LEU A 201 -33.36 19.61 -5.04
CA LEU A 201 -34.80 19.67 -4.76
C LEU A 201 -35.22 20.99 -4.09
N TYR A 202 -34.40 21.53 -3.19
CA TYR A 202 -34.65 22.83 -2.56
C TYR A 202 -34.37 24.04 -3.48
N ASN A 203 -33.63 23.85 -4.57
CA ASN A 203 -33.17 24.92 -5.46
C ASN A 203 -33.51 24.67 -6.93
N ILE A 204 -34.66 24.04 -7.22
CA ILE A 204 -35.07 23.62 -8.58
C ILE A 204 -34.94 24.74 -9.62
N ASP A 205 -35.36 25.95 -9.28
CA ASP A 205 -35.34 27.10 -10.19
C ASP A 205 -34.04 27.90 -10.14
N ASN A 206 -33.10 27.53 -9.26
CA ASN A 206 -31.86 28.27 -9.01
C ASN A 206 -30.62 27.35 -9.07
N PRO A 207 -30.34 26.69 -10.20
CA PRO A 207 -29.25 25.71 -10.31
C PRO A 207 -27.86 26.31 -10.01
N LYS A 208 -27.67 27.62 -10.18
CA LYS A 208 -26.41 28.30 -9.83
C LYS A 208 -26.11 28.24 -8.33
N LEU A 209 -27.14 28.13 -7.48
CA LEU A 209 -26.95 28.01 -6.03
C LEU A 209 -26.26 26.69 -5.64
N MET A 210 -26.30 25.65 -6.47
CA MET A 210 -25.58 24.40 -6.24
C MET A 210 -24.08 24.59 -6.00
N LEU A 211 -23.46 25.54 -6.71
CA LEU A 211 -22.04 25.88 -6.53
C LEU A 211 -21.73 26.48 -5.16
N SER A 212 -22.75 27.00 -4.46
CA SER A 212 -22.62 27.48 -3.08
C SER A 212 -22.53 26.35 -2.06
N TYR A 213 -22.87 25.11 -2.46
CA TYR A 213 -22.88 23.91 -1.61
C TYR A 213 -21.82 22.88 -1.98
N PHE A 214 -21.41 22.85 -3.24
CA PHE A 214 -20.46 21.87 -3.78
C PHE A 214 -19.32 22.56 -4.49
N GLU A 215 -18.15 21.94 -4.47
CA GLU A 215 -16.98 22.37 -5.22
C GLU A 215 -16.65 21.32 -6.30
N PRO A 216 -17.28 21.41 -7.50
CA PRO A 216 -17.09 20.42 -8.55
C PRO A 216 -15.64 20.30 -9.01
N SER A 217 -14.82 21.36 -8.85
CA SER A 217 -13.40 21.34 -9.22
C SER A 217 -12.59 20.29 -8.46
N LEU A 218 -13.08 19.83 -7.30
CA LEU A 218 -12.46 18.76 -6.53
C LEU A 218 -12.85 17.37 -7.02
N LEU A 219 -13.88 17.26 -7.85
CA LEU A 219 -14.31 16.02 -8.47
C LEU A 219 -13.83 15.97 -9.91
N ARG A 220 -12.82 15.14 -10.17
CA ARG A 220 -12.38 14.86 -11.53
C ARG A 220 -13.20 13.69 -12.07
N PHE A 221 -14.16 14.02 -12.92
CA PHE A 221 -14.85 13.00 -13.71
C PHE A 221 -13.90 12.51 -14.80
N ARG A 222 -13.76 11.18 -14.95
CA ARG A 222 -13.10 10.63 -16.14
C ARG A 222 -13.82 11.17 -17.37
N HIS A 223 -13.11 11.80 -18.29
CA HIS A 223 -13.62 11.89 -19.65
C HIS A 223 -13.63 10.45 -20.19
N HIS A 224 -14.83 9.90 -20.37
CA HIS A 224 -14.98 8.70 -21.18
C HIS A 224 -14.51 9.05 -22.60
N LYS A 225 -13.23 8.77 -22.93
CA LYS A 225 -12.85 8.61 -24.33
C LYS A 225 -13.75 7.51 -24.88
N THR A 226 -14.50 7.86 -25.92
CA THR A 226 -15.60 7.06 -26.47
C THR A 226 -15.11 5.94 -27.38
N ASP A 227 -13.80 5.68 -27.42
CA ASP A 227 -13.19 4.63 -28.22
C ASP A 227 -12.50 3.61 -27.33
N ASP A 228 -13.14 2.43 -27.22
CA ASP A 228 -12.71 1.02 -27.05
C ASP A 228 -11.30 0.67 -26.49
N THR A 229 -10.62 1.62 -25.85
CA THR A 229 -9.41 1.41 -25.07
C THR A 229 -9.84 1.51 -23.62
N THR A 230 -9.77 0.37 -22.94
CA THR A 230 -10.02 0.25 -21.52
C THR A 230 -9.38 1.42 -20.77
N ASN A 231 -10.20 2.16 -20.02
CA ASN A 231 -9.75 3.18 -19.04
C ASN A 231 -8.99 2.49 -17.90
N ALA A 232 -7.84 1.90 -18.23
CA ALA A 232 -7.04 1.08 -17.36
C ALA A 232 -6.30 1.99 -16.41
N THR A 233 -6.72 1.96 -15.15
CA THR A 233 -5.87 2.51 -14.10
C THR A 233 -4.70 1.58 -13.89
N TYR A 234 -3.50 2.13 -13.94
CA TYR A 234 -2.29 1.38 -13.72
C TYR A 234 -1.85 1.56 -12.27
N LYS A 235 -1.92 0.48 -11.49
CA LYS A 235 -1.41 0.46 -10.12
C LYS A 235 0.01 -0.05 -10.12
N LEU A 236 0.90 0.69 -9.48
CA LEU A 236 2.33 0.41 -9.41
C LEU A 236 2.76 0.34 -7.94
N GLN A 237 3.26 -0.82 -7.54
CA GLN A 237 3.97 -1.01 -6.27
C GLN A 237 5.47 -0.83 -6.51
N ILE A 238 6.10 0.01 -5.69
CA ILE A 238 7.52 0.40 -5.79
C ILE A 238 8.22 0.03 -4.48
N PRO A 239 9.11 -0.98 -4.48
CA PRO A 239 9.83 -1.40 -3.28
C PRO A 239 10.61 -0.27 -2.60
N ALA A 240 10.93 -0.44 -1.31
CA ALA A 240 11.79 0.49 -0.57
C ALA A 240 13.16 0.66 -1.26
N LEU A 241 13.69 1.90 -1.23
CA LEU A 241 14.96 2.31 -1.85
C LEU A 241 15.12 1.85 -3.31
N SER A 242 14.02 1.86 -4.06
CA SER A 242 14.00 1.39 -5.44
C SER A 242 13.32 2.38 -6.37
N SER A 243 13.45 2.10 -7.66
CA SER A 243 12.77 2.83 -8.72
C SER A 243 12.07 1.85 -9.64
N LYS A 244 10.93 2.26 -10.19
CA LYS A 244 10.19 1.45 -11.15
C LYS A 244 9.57 2.33 -12.22
N ALA A 245 9.75 1.94 -13.48
CA ALA A 245 9.06 2.59 -14.58
C ALA A 245 7.59 2.15 -14.60
N ALA A 246 6.69 3.09 -14.90
CA ALA A 246 5.32 2.74 -15.24
C ALA A 246 5.28 2.21 -16.67
N GLU A 247 4.75 1.01 -16.83
CA GLU A 247 4.57 0.36 -18.13
C GLU A 247 3.29 0.86 -18.83
N ILE A 248 3.19 2.18 -18.97
CA ILE A 248 2.08 2.85 -19.63
C ILE A 248 2.58 3.52 -20.91
N SER A 249 1.80 3.40 -21.98
CA SER A 249 2.05 4.15 -23.22
C SER A 249 1.20 5.41 -23.20
N PHE A 250 1.81 6.56 -23.46
CA PHE A 250 1.13 7.85 -23.56
C PHE A 250 1.72 8.69 -24.72
N SER A 251 0.90 9.56 -25.28
CA SER A 251 1.26 10.55 -26.30
C SER A 251 1.74 11.85 -25.64
N VAL A 252 2.39 12.71 -26.42
CA VAL A 252 2.79 14.07 -26.00
C VAL A 252 1.62 14.96 -25.62
N ASP A 253 0.43 14.66 -26.14
CA ASP A 253 -0.80 15.41 -25.87
C ASP A 253 -1.62 14.82 -24.71
N ASP A 254 -1.22 13.66 -24.18
CA ASP A 254 -1.93 13.03 -23.08
C ASP A 254 -1.62 13.72 -21.75
N THR A 255 -2.64 13.75 -20.90
CA THR A 255 -2.51 14.18 -19.51
C THR A 255 -2.63 12.96 -18.60
N LEU A 256 -1.73 12.89 -17.63
CA LEU A 256 -1.60 11.79 -16.69
C LEU A 256 -2.00 12.30 -15.30
N LEU A 257 -2.90 11.60 -14.65
CA LEU A 257 -3.18 11.77 -13.24
C LEU A 257 -2.41 10.70 -12.46
N ILE A 258 -1.49 11.15 -11.60
CA ILE A 258 -0.69 10.30 -10.74
C ILE A 258 -1.20 10.51 -9.31
N ILE A 259 -1.62 9.44 -8.64
CA ILE A 259 -2.14 9.47 -7.27
C ILE A 259 -1.19 8.68 -6.39
N ASN A 260 -0.64 9.31 -5.35
CA ASN A 260 0.14 8.63 -4.33
C ASN A 260 -0.80 8.06 -3.25
N ASN A 261 -1.11 6.76 -3.37
CA ASN A 261 -1.92 6.03 -2.40
C ASN A 261 -1.08 5.41 -1.27
N GLY A 262 0.24 5.47 -1.36
CA GLY A 262 1.19 4.92 -0.39
C GLY A 262 1.25 5.70 0.92
N ALA A 263 2.05 5.20 1.87
CA ALA A 263 2.27 5.81 3.17
C ALA A 263 3.43 6.82 3.20
N LYS A 264 4.20 6.92 2.10
CA LYS A 264 5.39 7.78 1.96
C LYS A 264 5.31 8.65 0.70
N SER A 265 6.00 9.78 0.73
CA SER A 265 6.17 10.61 -0.46
C SER A 265 6.85 9.80 -1.56
N ILE A 266 6.35 9.92 -2.79
CA ILE A 266 6.97 9.31 -3.95
C ILE A 266 7.55 10.40 -4.84
N PHE A 267 8.59 10.07 -5.57
CA PHE A 267 9.18 10.98 -6.53
C PHE A 267 8.97 10.43 -7.93
N TYR A 268 8.82 11.30 -8.91
CA TYR A 268 8.75 10.89 -10.31
C TYR A 268 9.53 11.81 -11.23
N CYS A 269 9.91 11.27 -12.39
CA CYS A 269 10.46 12.01 -13.51
C CYS A 269 10.12 11.31 -14.84
N GLY A 270 10.21 12.04 -15.94
CA GLY A 270 10.15 11.44 -17.27
C GLY A 270 11.48 10.84 -17.69
N ALA A 271 11.42 9.77 -18.50
CA ALA A 271 12.59 9.12 -19.07
C ALA A 271 12.34 8.65 -20.51
N ALA A 272 13.41 8.62 -21.30
CA ALA A 272 13.38 8.14 -22.70
C ALA A 272 13.33 6.60 -22.80
N THR A 273 13.83 5.89 -21.79
CA THR A 273 13.82 4.42 -21.69
C THR A 273 13.27 3.97 -20.34
N ALA A 274 12.84 2.71 -20.24
CA ALA A 274 12.34 2.13 -18.99
C ALA A 274 13.44 1.97 -17.92
N GLU A 275 14.70 1.78 -18.33
CA GLU A 275 15.81 1.74 -17.37
C GLU A 275 16.20 3.14 -16.85
N GLY A 276 15.97 4.18 -17.65
CA GLY A 276 16.24 5.59 -17.34
C GLY A 276 17.71 5.93 -17.07
N ASP A 277 18.12 7.14 -17.46
CA ASP A 277 19.35 7.72 -16.92
C ASP A 277 19.04 8.37 -15.56
N GLN A 278 19.31 7.63 -14.48
CA GLN A 278 19.07 8.12 -13.11
C GLN A 278 20.08 9.19 -12.67
N SER A 279 21.07 9.51 -13.51
CA SER A 279 22.24 10.26 -13.05
C SER A 279 21.98 11.74 -12.74
N LYS A 280 20.80 12.32 -13.06
CA LYS A 280 20.44 13.72 -12.68
C LYS A 280 19.00 14.24 -12.99
N PRO A 281 17.92 13.45 -13.06
CA PRO A 281 16.61 14.05 -13.30
C PRO A 281 16.16 14.92 -12.11
N THR A 282 15.55 16.08 -12.39
CA THR A 282 14.80 16.84 -11.38
C THR A 282 13.60 15.99 -10.97
N LEU A 283 13.68 15.38 -9.79
CA LEU A 283 12.62 14.59 -9.22
C LEU A 283 11.53 15.49 -8.68
N ILE A 284 10.29 15.24 -9.09
CA ILE A 284 9.11 15.93 -8.57
C ILE A 284 8.49 15.06 -7.49
N GLU A 285 8.25 15.63 -6.31
CA GLU A 285 7.63 14.94 -5.17
C GLU A 285 6.09 14.95 -5.30
N ILE A 286 5.48 13.81 -5.02
CA ILE A 286 4.04 13.70 -4.72
C ILE A 286 3.93 13.29 -3.25
N PRO A 287 3.49 14.19 -2.37
CA PRO A 287 3.30 13.88 -0.96
C PRO A 287 2.29 12.74 -0.75
N VAL A 288 2.32 12.19 0.46
CA VAL A 288 1.42 11.11 0.89
C VAL A 288 -0.04 11.52 0.72
N GLY A 289 -0.81 10.71 -0.02
CA GLY A 289 -2.25 10.93 -0.20
C GLY A 289 -2.59 12.11 -1.10
N GLU A 290 -1.61 12.67 -1.81
CA GLU A 290 -1.79 13.73 -2.81
C GLU A 290 -1.78 13.16 -4.24
N GLU A 291 -2.07 14.01 -5.21
CA GLU A 291 -2.03 13.68 -6.63
C GLU A 291 -1.30 14.76 -7.42
N ALA A 292 -0.69 14.37 -8.53
CA ALA A 292 -0.07 15.25 -9.50
C ALA A 292 -0.74 15.06 -10.86
N GLU A 293 -1.08 16.17 -11.50
CA GLU A 293 -1.48 16.19 -12.90
C GLU A 293 -0.25 16.56 -13.73
N VAL A 294 0.05 15.71 -14.69
CA VAL A 294 1.30 15.76 -15.41
C VAL A 294 0.99 15.65 -16.89
N THR A 295 1.36 16.67 -17.65
CA THR A 295 1.38 16.58 -19.11
C THR A 295 2.66 15.87 -19.53
N ALA A 296 2.62 15.12 -20.63
CA ALA A 296 3.84 14.51 -21.18
C ALA A 296 4.97 15.55 -21.42
N VAL A 297 4.61 16.79 -21.75
CA VAL A 297 5.54 17.92 -21.87
C VAL A 297 6.21 18.28 -20.54
N SER A 298 5.47 18.26 -19.43
CA SER A 298 6.02 18.57 -18.10
C SER A 298 6.97 17.49 -17.56
N LEU A 299 6.98 16.29 -18.16
CA LEU A 299 7.91 15.21 -17.82
C LEU A 299 9.32 15.42 -18.41
N GLY A 300 9.56 16.51 -19.14
CA GLY A 300 10.89 16.87 -19.65
C GLY A 300 10.97 16.85 -21.17
N ALA A 301 11.99 16.18 -21.72
CA ALA A 301 12.20 16.17 -23.16
C ALA A 301 11.03 15.46 -23.88
N PRO A 302 10.63 15.89 -25.09
CA PRO A 302 9.56 15.24 -25.87
C PRO A 302 9.80 13.75 -26.18
N ALA A 303 11.05 13.30 -26.06
CA ALA A 303 11.43 11.90 -26.22
C ALA A 303 11.12 11.03 -24.98
N ASN A 304 10.71 11.64 -23.86
CA ASN A 304 10.37 10.92 -22.65
C ASN A 304 9.02 10.20 -22.84
N LYS A 305 9.08 8.88 -22.98
CA LYS A 305 7.93 8.00 -23.16
C LYS A 305 7.60 7.17 -21.91
N PHE A 306 8.42 7.28 -20.88
CA PHE A 306 8.28 6.55 -19.64
C PHE A 306 8.22 7.52 -18.46
N ILE A 307 7.51 7.11 -17.41
CA ILE A 307 7.57 7.77 -16.10
C ILE A 307 8.29 6.82 -15.16
N ILE A 308 9.37 7.30 -14.55
CA ILE A 308 10.08 6.56 -13.51
C ILE A 308 9.63 7.09 -12.18
N PHE A 309 9.16 6.18 -11.34
CA PHE A 309 8.84 6.46 -9.96
C PHE A 309 9.98 6.00 -9.07
N VAL A 310 10.33 6.80 -8.08
CA VAL A 310 11.42 6.56 -7.14
C VAL A 310 10.86 6.60 -5.73
N ASN A 311 11.03 5.50 -5.02
CA ASN A 311 10.76 5.40 -3.60
C ASN A 311 12.08 5.54 -2.83
N LYS A 312 12.22 6.65 -2.09
CA LYS A 312 13.40 6.93 -1.27
C LYS A 312 13.27 6.42 0.17
N ASP A 313 12.12 5.89 0.57
CA ASP A 313 11.93 5.35 1.91
C ASP A 313 12.67 4.02 2.05
N ALA A 314 13.29 3.82 3.23
CA ALA A 314 14.11 2.65 3.55
C ALA A 314 13.32 1.43 4.02
N SER A 315 12.05 1.63 4.38
CA SER A 315 11.27 0.68 5.16
C SER A 315 9.96 0.26 4.51
N GLU A 316 9.37 1.12 3.68
CA GLU A 316 8.01 0.94 3.17
C GLU A 316 7.96 0.94 1.65
N GLU A 317 7.14 0.05 1.09
CA GLU A 317 6.77 0.11 -0.32
C GLU A 317 5.84 1.29 -0.58
N ALA A 318 5.92 1.85 -1.78
CA ALA A 318 5.02 2.91 -2.22
C ALA A 318 4.01 2.38 -3.24
N GLU A 319 2.74 2.78 -3.09
CA GLU A 319 1.68 2.48 -4.04
C GLU A 319 1.29 3.76 -4.81
N VAL A 320 1.39 3.68 -6.13
CA VAL A 320 1.00 4.75 -7.04
C VAL A 320 -0.08 4.24 -7.97
N GLU A 321 -1.08 5.07 -8.22
CA GLU A 321 -2.10 4.79 -9.22
C GLU A 321 -2.03 5.85 -10.31
N ILE A 322 -2.02 5.40 -11.56
CA ILE A 322 -1.86 6.27 -12.73
C ILE A 322 -3.06 6.10 -13.65
N ALA A 323 -3.67 7.21 -14.03
CA ALA A 323 -4.75 7.25 -14.99
C ALA A 323 -4.42 8.21 -16.13
N LEU A 324 -4.69 7.80 -17.37
CA LEU A 324 -4.80 8.72 -18.49
C LEU A 324 -6.15 9.44 -18.38
N ILE A 325 -6.11 10.78 -18.43
CA ILE A 325 -7.31 11.64 -18.34
C ILE A 325 -7.47 12.51 -19.58
#